data_AF-A0A349BCN9-F1
#
_entry.id   AF-A0A349BCN9-F1
#
_cell.length_a   1.000
_cell.length_b   1.000
_cell.length_c   1.000
_cell.angle_alpha   90.00
_cell.angle_beta   90.00
_cell.angle_gamma   90.00
#
_symmetry.space_group_name_H-M   'P 1'
#
loop_
_entity.id
_entity.type
_entity.pdbx_description
1 polymer ?
#
loop_
_entity_poly.entity_id
_entity_poly.type
_entity_poly.pdbx_seq_one_letter_code
_entity_poly.pdbx_strand_id
1 'polypeptide(L)' 'MAAARIGVFGGTFDPPHVGHLVTAVNVRHDLHLDRLLLVVANEPWQKLGSRPITPATDRLAMVEAAVAGVAGLEA' A
#
# COMPACT_ATOMS: atom_id res chain seq x y z
N MET A 1 -10.34 -1.50 26.45
CA MET A 1 -9.33 -0.97 25.49
C MET A 1 -10.08 -0.36 24.31
N ALA A 2 -9.61 0.75 23.75
CA ALA A 2 -10.18 1.31 22.53
C ALA A 2 -9.87 0.39 21.33
N ALA A 3 -10.74 0.37 20.32
CA ALA A 3 -10.50 -0.39 19.08
C ALA A 3 -9.38 0.25 18.26
N ALA A 4 -8.55 -0.58 17.63
CA ALA A 4 -7.46 -0.10 16.77
C ALA A 4 -8.01 0.62 15.52
N ARG A 5 -7.43 1.77 15.18
CA ARG A 5 -7.76 2.59 14.02
C ARG A 5 -6.84 2.22 12.87
N ILE A 6 -7.40 1.53 11.86
CA ILE A 6 -6.65 0.96 10.74
C ILE A 6 -7.03 1.69 9.45
N GLY A 7 -6.02 2.16 8.72
CA GLY A 7 -6.17 2.67 7.35
C GLY A 7 -5.96 1.57 6.31
N VAL A 8 -6.65 1.68 5.17
CA VAL A 8 -6.44 0.80 4.02
C VAL A 8 -6.14 1.68 2.80
N PHE A 9 -4.98 1.48 2.20
CA PHE A 9 -4.55 2.20 1.00
C PHE A 9 -4.36 1.21 -0.15
N GLY A 10 -5.42 1.02 -0.93
CA GLY A 10 -5.43 0.11 -2.07
C GLY A 10 -4.76 0.73 -3.29
N GLY A 11 -3.98 -0.07 -4.02
CA GLY A 11 -3.30 0.39 -5.23
C GLY A 11 -2.80 -0.74 -6.12
N THR A 12 -2.51 -0.41 -7.38
CA THR A 12 -1.81 -1.36 -8.25
C THR A 12 -0.35 -1.50 -7.84
N PHE A 13 0.33 -0.43 -7.41
CA PHE A 13 1.74 -0.45 -7.00
C PHE A 13 2.65 -1.19 -8.00
N ASP A 14 2.77 -0.63 -9.20
CA ASP A 14 3.43 -1.29 -10.34
C ASP A 14 4.48 -0.36 -10.99
N PRO A 15 5.60 -0.05 -10.29
CA PRO A 15 5.96 -0.43 -8.91
C PRO A 15 5.48 0.58 -7.84
N PRO A 16 5.59 0.28 -6.52
CA PRO A 16 5.48 1.31 -5.49
C PRO A 16 6.60 2.38 -5.65
N HIS A 17 6.36 3.58 -5.13
CA HIS A 17 7.28 4.71 -5.26
C HIS A 17 7.11 5.69 -4.09
N VAL A 18 8.02 6.64 -3.95
CA VAL A 18 8.07 7.58 -2.81
C VAL A 18 6.74 8.31 -2.58
N GLY A 19 6.03 8.71 -3.65
CA GLY A 19 4.71 9.34 -3.52
C GLY A 19 3.67 8.47 -2.78
N HIS A 20 3.70 7.14 -2.93
CA HIS A 20 2.83 6.24 -2.20
C HIS A 20 3.20 6.22 -0.70
N LEU A 21 4.50 6.16 -0.39
CA LEU A 21 4.99 6.15 0.99
C LEU A 21 4.71 7.46 1.71
N VAL A 22 4.95 8.61 1.06
CA VAL A 22 4.65 9.94 1.62
C VAL A 22 3.17 10.07 1.93
N THR A 23 2.30 9.65 1.00
CA THR A 23 0.85 9.63 1.23
C THR A 23 0.49 8.77 2.44
N ALA A 24 1.00 7.55 2.49
CA ALA A 24 0.66 6.59 3.53
C ALA A 24 1.16 7.03 4.93
N VAL A 25 2.38 7.58 5.02
CA VAL A 25 2.94 8.15 6.26
C VAL A 25 2.11 9.33 6.76
N ASN A 26 1.81 10.29 5.88
CA ASN A 26 1.08 11.51 6.25
C ASN A 26 -0.37 11.18 6.65
N VAL A 27 -1.07 10.33 5.90
CA VAL A 27 -2.44 9.93 6.22
C VAL A 27 -2.51 9.18 7.56
N ARG A 28 -1.56 8.26 7.81
CA ARG A 28 -1.48 7.58 9.12
C ARG A 28 -1.32 8.59 10.26
N HIS A 29 -0.41 9.55 10.09
CA HIS A 29 -0.13 10.59 11.08
C HIS A 29 -1.35 11.50 11.31
N ASP A 30 -1.87 12.12 10.25
CA ASP A 30 -2.90 13.16 10.34
C ASP A 30 -4.23 12.61 10.86
N LEU A 31 -4.56 11.37 10.48
CA LEU A 31 -5.76 10.71 10.97
C LEU A 31 -5.55 10.01 12.31
N HIS A 32 -4.35 10.02 12.89
CA HIS A 32 -4.00 9.33 14.14
C HIS A 32 -4.36 7.83 14.09
N LEU A 33 -3.92 7.16 13.03
CA LEU A 33 -4.11 5.72 12.84
C LEU A 33 -3.02 4.93 13.57
N ASP A 34 -3.39 3.80 14.15
CA ASP A 34 -2.44 2.87 14.75
C ASP A 34 -1.55 2.26 13.66
N ARG A 35 -2.16 1.89 12.53
CA ARG A 35 -1.48 1.35 11.35
C ARG A 35 -2.21 1.65 10.05
N LEU A 36 -1.48 1.59 8.94
CA LEU A 36 -2.02 1.72 7.58
C LEU A 36 -1.52 0.57 6.70
N LEU A 37 -2.46 -0.17 6.13
CA LEU A 37 -2.23 -1.33 5.28
C LEU A 37 -2.18 -0.91 3.81
N LEU A 38 -1.10 -1.20 3.10
CA LEU A 38 -1.01 -1.04 1.65
C LEU A 38 -1.50 -2.32 0.99
N VAL A 39 -2.69 -2.27 0.37
CA VAL A 39 -3.31 -3.48 -0.21
C VAL A 39 -3.07 -3.52 -1.71
N VAL A 40 -2.33 -4.53 -2.15
CA VAL A 40 -2.03 -4.75 -3.57
C VAL A 40 -3.26 -5.31 -4.28
N ALA A 41 -3.74 -4.58 -5.29
CA ALA A 41 -4.79 -5.09 -6.17
C ALA A 41 -4.27 -6.30 -6.96
N ASN A 42 -4.88 -7.48 -6.79
CA ASN A 42 -4.50 -8.69 -7.53
C ASN A 42 -4.66 -8.47 -9.04
N GLU A 43 -5.89 -8.15 -9.47
CA GLU A 43 -6.23 -7.84 -10.86
C GLU A 43 -6.87 -6.44 -10.94
N PRO A 44 -6.14 -5.41 -11.37
CA PRO A 44 -6.68 -4.06 -11.50
C PRO A 44 -7.58 -3.96 -12.74
N TRP A 45 -8.89 -4.21 -12.58
CA TRP A 45 -9.86 -4.32 -13.69
C TRP A 45 -9.84 -3.13 -14.68
N GLN A 46 -9.62 -1.91 -14.21
CA GLN A 46 -9.54 -0.71 -15.06
C GLN A 46 -8.31 -0.67 -15.97
N LYS A 47 -7.30 -1.49 -15.69
CA LYS A 47 -6.03 -1.55 -16.43
C LYS A 47 -5.89 -2.84 -17.22
N LEU A 48 -6.76 -3.82 -16.99
CA LEU A 48 -6.74 -5.10 -17.68
C LEU A 48 -6.89 -4.88 -19.19
N GLY A 49 -5.96 -5.44 -19.98
CA GLY A 49 -5.95 -5.28 -21.44
C GLY A 49 -5.39 -3.95 -21.96
N SER A 50 -5.17 -2.95 -21.10
CA SER A 50 -4.59 -1.65 -21.52
C SER A 50 -3.07 -1.69 -21.66
N ARG A 51 -2.40 -2.51 -20.84
CA ARG A 51 -0.95 -2.73 -20.82
C ARG A 51 -0.62 -4.01 -20.05
N PRO A 52 0.59 -4.57 -20.21
CA PRO A 52 1.11 -5.57 -19.29
C PRO A 52 1.15 -5.02 -17.85
N ILE A 53 0.75 -5.86 -16.88
CA ILE A 53 0.80 -5.56 -15.44
C ILE A 53 1.74 -6.58 -14.81
N THR A 54 2.66 -6.12 -13.97
CA THR A 54 3.58 -7.01 -13.24
C THR A 54 2.79 -7.98 -12.35
N PRO A 55 3.20 -9.25 -12.19
CA PRO A 55 2.51 -10.22 -11.33
C PRO A 55 2.22 -9.66 -9.93
N ALA A 56 1.07 -10.03 -9.37
CA ALA A 56 0.66 -9.54 -8.05
C ALA A 56 1.66 -9.91 -6.94
N THR A 57 2.28 -11.08 -7.04
CA THR A 57 3.33 -11.55 -6.12
C THR A 57 4.55 -10.64 -6.11
N ASP A 58 5.01 -10.21 -7.28
CA ASP A 58 6.19 -9.35 -7.40
C ASP A 58 5.88 -7.94 -6.91
N ARG A 59 4.67 -7.44 -7.20
CA ARG A 59 4.19 -6.16 -6.68
C ARG A 59 4.03 -6.19 -5.16
N LEU A 60 3.52 -7.28 -4.59
CA LEU A 60 3.47 -7.47 -3.15
C LEU A 60 4.87 -7.46 -2.52
N ALA A 61 5.81 -8.21 -3.08
CA ALA A 61 7.20 -8.22 -2.59
C ALA A 61 7.84 -6.82 -2.64
N MET A 62 7.55 -6.04 -3.69
CA MET A 62 8.02 -4.65 -3.77
C MET A 62 7.37 -3.74 -2.72
N VAL A 63 6.08 -3.93 -2.41
CA VAL A 63 5.39 -3.15 -1.38
C VAL A 63 5.88 -3.53 0.02
N GLU A 64 6.06 -4.82 0.29
CA GLU A 64 6.68 -5.34 1.52
C GLU A 64 8.07 -4.71 1.73
N ALA A 65 8.91 -4.72 0.69
CA ALA A 65 10.23 -4.10 0.75
C ALA A 65 10.17 -2.57 0.96
N ALA A 66 9.17 -1.90 0.36
CA ALA A 66 9.01 -0.45 0.49
C ALA A 66 8.56 -0.01 1.90
N VAL A 67 7.85 -0.87 2.64
CA VAL A 67 7.37 -0.57 4.01
C VAL A 67 8.24 -1.18 5.10
N ALA A 68 9.16 -2.10 4.77
CA ALA A 68 10.08 -2.75 5.70
C ALA A 68 10.96 -1.71 6.42
N GLY A 69 10.57 -1.31 7.64
CA GLY A 69 11.26 -0.32 8.45
C GLY A 69 10.52 1.02 8.61
N VAL A 70 9.34 1.18 8.02
CA VAL A 70 8.50 2.36 8.24
C VAL A 70 7.44 2.05 9.29
N ALA A 71 7.63 2.59 10.50
CA ALA A 71 6.77 2.29 11.63
C ALA A 71 5.28 2.58 11.35
N GLY A 72 4.45 1.55 11.56
CA GLY A 72 2.99 1.61 11.40
C GLY A 72 2.49 1.48 9.96
N LEU A 73 3.35 1.17 8.99
CA LEU A 73 2.93 0.75 7.65
C LEU A 73 3.12 -0.76 7.50
N GLU A 74 2.15 -1.41 6.87
CA GLU A 74 2.12 -2.85 6.63
C GLU A 74 1.70 -3.10 5.17
N ALA A 75 2.06 -4.26 4.63
CA ALA A 75 1.70 -4.75 3.28
C ALA A 75 0.80 -5.98 3.39
#